data_AF-A0A1I1XWU5-F1
#
_entry.id   AF-A0A1I1XWU5-F1
#
_cell.length_a   1.000
_cell.length_b   1.000
_cell.length_c   1.000
_cell.angle_alpha   90.00
_cell.angle_beta   90.00
_cell.angle_gamma   90.00
#
_symmetry.space_group_name_H-M   'P 1'
#
loop_
_entity.id
_entity.type
_entity.pdbx_description
1 polymer ?
#
loop_
_entity_poly.entity_id
_entity_poly.type
_entity_poly.pdbx_seq_one_letter_code
_entity_poly.pdbx_strand_id
1 'polypeptide(L)'
;MFIHRKLVAVAALMSGAMSLVACTRGPRDIRVLSVTDVDFEAEPQLEWNDVKPRPSIILSRIDFSTSTDLLALARRHAYNVDFVVGMCAKARVKKSVGPYGGVYWGRGEIYFGTKDKNILGYADAITKGPPFIYQVYVQKLPANSVDPMCFTLSGGNMMGGKLRSNDAVIPIGR
;
A
#
# COMPACT_ATOMS: atom_id res chain seq x y z
N MET A 1 -52.11 58.96 2.51
CA MET A 1 -50.85 59.74 2.59
C MET A 1 -49.80 58.80 3.17
N PHE A 2 -48.97 58.16 2.32
CA PHE A 2 -47.52 58.41 2.19
C PHE A 2 -46.79 58.17 3.54
N ILE A 3 -45.85 57.24 3.76
CA ILE A 3 -44.62 56.91 3.01
C ILE A 3 -43.89 55.68 3.62
N HIS A 4 -43.44 54.80 2.73
CA HIS A 4 -42.17 54.05 2.64
C HIS A 4 -41.49 53.28 3.80
N ARG A 5 -41.11 52.04 3.42
CA ARG A 5 -39.76 51.38 3.49
C ARG A 5 -39.21 51.11 4.90
N LYS A 6 -38.65 49.93 5.22
CA LYS A 6 -37.52 49.30 4.54
C LYS A 6 -37.47 47.78 4.77
N LEU A 7 -37.06 47.09 3.70
CA LEU A 7 -36.42 45.77 3.72
C LEU A 7 -35.21 45.74 4.65
N VAL A 8 -35.06 44.65 5.42
CA VAL A 8 -33.74 44.05 5.69
C VAL A 8 -33.90 42.54 5.55
N ALA A 9 -33.39 42.01 4.45
CA ALA A 9 -33.17 40.59 4.26
C ALA A 9 -31.90 40.20 5.03
N VAL A 10 -31.99 39.19 5.90
CA VAL A 10 -30.81 38.54 6.48
C VAL A 10 -30.71 37.15 5.86
N ALA A 11 -29.91 37.04 4.81
CA ALA A 11 -29.50 35.77 4.25
C ALA A 11 -28.45 35.14 5.16
N ALA A 12 -28.84 34.13 5.94
CA ALA A 12 -27.90 33.30 6.68
C ALA A 12 -27.28 32.29 5.72
N LEU A 13 -26.10 32.60 5.20
CA LEU A 13 -25.20 31.65 4.54
C LEU A 13 -24.65 30.70 5.61
N MET A 14 -25.37 29.60 5.86
CA MET A 14 -24.80 28.44 6.54
C MET A 14 -23.88 27.73 5.54
N SER A 15 -22.65 28.22 5.42
CA SER A 15 -21.55 27.48 4.81
C SER A 15 -21.23 26.28 5.71
N GLY A 16 -21.97 25.19 5.51
CA GLY A 16 -21.61 23.89 6.02
C GLY A 16 -20.29 23.47 5.40
N ALA A 17 -19.19 23.80 6.07
CA ALA A 17 -17.90 23.22 5.80
C ALA A 17 -18.01 21.71 6.06
N MET A 18 -18.38 20.95 5.03
CA MET A 18 -18.18 19.51 5.03
C MET A 18 -16.68 19.30 5.09
N SER A 19 -16.15 19.13 6.30
CA SER A 19 -14.84 18.54 6.50
C SER A 19 -14.90 17.15 5.90
N LEU A 20 -14.48 17.03 4.64
CA LEU A 20 -14.19 15.77 3.97
C LEU A 20 -13.02 15.14 4.75
N VAL A 21 -13.34 14.46 5.84
CA VAL A 21 -12.44 13.45 6.40
C VAL A 21 -12.28 12.45 5.28
N ALA A 22 -11.17 12.54 4.56
CA ALA A 22 -10.81 11.59 3.52
C ALA A 22 -10.70 10.22 4.18
N CYS A 23 -11.79 9.46 4.16
CA CYS A 23 -11.82 8.08 4.63
C CYS A 23 -10.77 7.32 3.86
N THR A 24 -9.68 6.95 4.52
CA THR A 24 -8.65 6.10 3.93
C THR A 24 -9.22 4.68 3.80
N ARG A 25 -9.36 4.18 2.56
CA ARG A 25 -10.08 2.94 2.21
C ARG A 25 -9.16 1.72 2.02
N GLY A 26 -8.10 1.60 2.82
CA GLY A 26 -7.21 0.43 2.74
C GLY A 26 -7.60 -0.70 3.72
N PRO A 27 -7.07 -1.91 3.53
CA PRO A 27 -7.26 -3.04 4.44
C PRO A 27 -6.76 -2.70 5.86
N ARG A 28 -7.43 -3.20 6.91
CA ARG A 28 -7.09 -2.89 8.31
C ARG A 28 -6.51 -4.07 9.08
N ASP A 29 -6.21 -5.13 8.37
CA ASP A 29 -5.84 -6.44 8.89
C ASP A 29 -4.50 -6.93 8.35
N ILE A 30 -3.65 -6.01 7.86
CA ILE A 30 -2.31 -6.34 7.37
C ILE A 30 -1.49 -6.91 8.51
N ARG A 31 -0.87 -8.07 8.25
CA ARG A 31 0.07 -8.74 9.17
C ARG A 31 1.31 -9.18 8.41
N VAL A 32 2.49 -8.78 8.89
CA VAL A 32 3.76 -9.30 8.39
C VAL A 32 3.94 -10.73 8.91
N LEU A 33 4.26 -11.65 8.01
CA LEU A 33 4.44 -13.08 8.31
C LEU A 33 5.92 -13.43 8.49
N SER A 34 6.76 -12.93 7.60
CA SER A 34 8.19 -13.24 7.57
C SER A 34 8.99 -12.12 6.92
N VAL A 35 10.28 -12.10 7.25
CA VAL A 35 11.31 -11.35 6.53
C VAL A 35 12.41 -12.32 6.17
N THR A 36 12.78 -12.36 4.89
CA THR A 36 13.86 -13.22 4.40
C THR A 36 14.81 -12.41 3.53
N ASP A 37 16.11 -12.63 3.70
CA ASP A 37 17.11 -12.10 2.79
C ASP A 37 17.08 -12.90 1.47
N VAL A 38 17.08 -12.20 0.34
CA VAL A 38 17.06 -12.77 -1.01
C VAL A 38 18.06 -12.03 -1.90
N ASP A 39 18.57 -12.69 -2.94
CA ASP A 39 19.44 -12.06 -3.92
C ASP A 39 18.61 -11.48 -5.07
N PHE A 40 18.74 -10.17 -5.33
CA PHE A 40 18.12 -9.49 -6.47
C PHE A 40 18.36 -10.20 -7.80
N GLU A 41 19.54 -10.79 -8.00
CA GLU A 41 19.86 -11.52 -9.23
C GLU A 41 18.89 -12.68 -9.46
N ALA A 42 18.48 -13.37 -8.39
CA ALA A 42 17.66 -14.57 -8.41
C ALA A 42 16.15 -14.31 -8.42
N GLU A 43 15.71 -13.05 -8.39
CA GLU A 43 14.29 -12.65 -8.29
C GLU A 43 13.75 -12.15 -9.65
N PRO A 44 13.31 -13.04 -10.57
CA PRO A 44 13.02 -12.70 -11.97
C PRO A 44 11.82 -11.76 -12.18
N GLN A 45 10.95 -11.60 -11.18
CA GLN A 45 9.77 -10.74 -11.23
C GLN A 45 10.08 -9.27 -10.94
N LEU A 46 11.23 -8.98 -10.34
CA LEU A 46 11.71 -7.60 -10.27
C LEU A 46 12.23 -7.23 -11.67
N GLU A 47 11.99 -6.02 -12.15
CA GLU A 47 12.53 -5.59 -13.45
C GLU A 47 13.99 -5.13 -13.31
N TRP A 48 14.79 -5.32 -14.37
CA TRP A 48 16.15 -4.77 -14.51
C TRP A 48 16.38 -4.37 -15.96
N ASN A 49 16.31 -3.07 -16.23
CA ASN A 49 16.37 -2.51 -17.58
C ASN A 49 17.73 -1.86 -17.91
N ASP A 50 18.70 -1.96 -17.00
CA ASP A 50 20.05 -1.40 -17.14
C ASP A 50 21.02 -2.40 -17.82
N VAL A 51 22.33 -2.14 -17.69
CA VAL A 51 23.39 -2.96 -18.29
C VAL A 51 23.42 -4.35 -17.65
N LYS A 52 23.51 -5.39 -18.48
CA LYS A 52 23.70 -6.78 -18.04
C LYS A 52 25.17 -7.04 -17.66
N PRO A 53 25.46 -7.94 -16.71
CA PRO A 53 24.53 -8.82 -15.99
C PRO A 53 23.74 -8.08 -14.90
N ARG A 54 22.63 -8.69 -14.47
CA ARG A 54 21.88 -8.21 -13.31
C ARG A 54 22.77 -8.29 -12.06
N PRO A 55 22.82 -7.26 -11.21
CA PRO A 55 23.71 -7.28 -10.05
C PRO A 55 23.20 -8.21 -8.95
N SER A 56 24.13 -8.89 -8.27
CA SER A 56 23.85 -9.62 -7.03
C SER A 56 23.83 -8.62 -5.86
N ILE A 57 22.64 -8.40 -5.30
CA ILE A 57 22.39 -7.46 -4.20
C ILE A 57 21.43 -8.13 -3.24
N ILE A 58 21.79 -8.19 -1.96
CA ILE A 58 20.89 -8.72 -0.94
C ILE A 58 19.78 -7.71 -0.65
N LEU A 59 18.54 -8.15 -0.85
CA LEU A 59 17.31 -7.46 -0.51
C LEU A 59 16.62 -8.16 0.65
N SER A 60 15.70 -7.47 1.31
CA SER A 60 14.77 -8.13 2.23
C SER A 60 13.42 -8.30 1.54
N ARG A 61 12.96 -9.54 1.44
CA ARG A 61 11.59 -9.89 1.06
C ARG A 61 10.72 -9.93 2.32
N ILE A 62 9.59 -9.22 2.28
CA ILE A 62 8.61 -9.19 3.35
C ILE A 62 7.35 -9.90 2.84
N ASP A 63 7.03 -11.06 3.40
CA ASP A 63 5.77 -11.74 3.12
C ASP A 63 4.73 -11.24 4.13
N PHE A 64 3.57 -10.83 3.64
CA PHE A 64 2.49 -10.30 4.48
C PHE A 64 1.14 -10.86 4.06
N SER A 65 0.17 -10.80 4.98
CA SER A 65 -1.20 -11.26 4.73
C SER A 65 -2.25 -10.18 4.95
N THR A 66 -3.37 -10.37 4.28
CA THR A 66 -4.64 -9.64 4.49
C THR A 66 -5.80 -10.52 4.01
N SER A 67 -7.00 -10.27 4.52
CA SER A 67 -8.23 -10.85 4.02
C SER A 67 -8.75 -10.18 2.76
N THR A 68 -8.11 -9.09 2.33
CA THR A 68 -8.54 -8.29 1.18
C THR A 68 -7.85 -8.75 -0.09
N ASP A 69 -8.63 -9.08 -1.11
CA ASP A 69 -8.12 -9.25 -2.47
C ASP A 69 -7.59 -7.89 -2.98
N LEU A 70 -6.26 -7.75 -3.01
CA LEU A 70 -5.60 -6.51 -3.40
C LEU A 70 -5.72 -6.21 -4.89
N LEU A 71 -5.92 -7.20 -5.76
CA LEU A 71 -6.07 -6.97 -7.21
C LEU A 71 -7.49 -6.49 -7.52
N ALA A 72 -8.50 -7.12 -6.93
CA ALA A 72 -9.88 -6.65 -6.99
C ALA A 72 -10.00 -5.24 -6.41
N LEU A 73 -9.33 -4.95 -5.28
CA LEU A 73 -9.27 -3.61 -4.70
C LEU A 73 -8.62 -2.60 -5.65
N ALA A 74 -7.46 -2.95 -6.22
CA ALA A 74 -6.74 -2.11 -7.19
C ALA A 74 -7.61 -1.78 -8.41
N ARG A 75 -8.29 -2.78 -8.99
CA ARG A 75 -9.19 -2.60 -10.13
C ARG A 75 -10.41 -1.77 -9.80
N ARG A 76 -11.09 -2.07 -8.69
CA ARG A 76 -12.31 -1.37 -8.27
C ARG A 76 -12.11 0.13 -8.17
N HIS A 77 -10.91 0.54 -7.76
CA HIS A 77 -10.60 1.94 -7.54
C HIS A 77 -9.59 2.52 -8.54
N ALA A 78 -9.16 1.73 -9.53
CA ALA A 78 -8.06 2.08 -10.44
C ALA A 78 -6.82 2.61 -9.68
N TYR A 79 -6.47 1.98 -8.55
CA TYR A 79 -5.31 2.34 -7.73
C TYR A 79 -4.09 1.50 -8.10
N ASN A 80 -2.92 2.14 -8.00
CA ASN A 80 -1.68 1.40 -7.78
C ASN A 80 -1.59 1.07 -6.30
N VAL A 81 -1.35 -0.21 -5.98
CA VAL A 81 -1.09 -0.66 -4.61
C VAL A 81 0.42 -0.58 -4.41
N ASP A 82 0.83 0.35 -3.56
CA ASP A 82 2.21 0.60 -3.17
C ASP A 82 2.37 0.29 -1.67
N PHE A 83 3.55 0.52 -1.13
CA PHE A 83 3.84 0.28 0.27
C PHE A 83 4.91 1.21 0.82
N VAL A 84 4.94 1.30 2.15
CA VAL A 84 5.98 2.03 2.88
C VAL A 84 6.55 1.13 3.95
N VAL A 85 7.88 1.11 4.04
CA VAL A 85 8.62 0.49 5.12
C VAL A 85 9.48 1.55 5.81
N GLY A 86 9.46 1.52 7.14
CA GLY A 86 10.34 2.36 7.94
C GLY A 86 10.04 2.28 9.43
N MET A 87 10.54 3.23 10.22
CA MET A 87 10.31 3.24 11.66
C MET A 87 8.81 3.37 11.97
N CYS A 88 8.35 2.57 12.94
CA CYS A 88 7.03 2.75 13.53
C CYS A 88 6.96 4.13 14.20
N ALA A 89 5.94 4.92 13.90
CA ALA A 89 5.71 6.20 14.58
C ALA A 89 4.22 6.44 14.82
N LYS A 90 3.90 7.19 15.89
CA LYS A 90 2.53 7.43 16.36
C LYS A 90 1.58 7.97 15.28
N ALA A 91 2.12 8.73 14.32
CA ALA A 91 1.33 9.42 13.31
C ALA A 91 1.41 8.83 11.91
N ARG A 92 2.21 7.76 11.66
CA ARG A 92 2.39 6.96 10.42
C ARG A 92 3.77 6.29 10.43
N VAL A 93 3.93 5.21 9.67
CA VAL A 93 5.27 4.76 9.22
C VAL A 93 6.04 5.90 8.53
N LYS A 94 7.19 6.27 9.08
CA LYS A 94 8.12 7.21 8.45
C LYS A 94 9.02 6.43 7.49
N LYS A 95 8.83 6.60 6.18
CA LYS A 95 9.62 5.90 5.15
C LYS A 95 11.12 6.06 5.44
N SER A 96 11.81 4.94 5.60
CA SER A 96 13.26 4.92 5.84
C SER A 96 13.98 3.84 5.03
N VAL A 97 13.25 3.05 4.22
CA VAL A 97 13.81 2.01 3.36
C VAL A 97 13.22 2.14 1.95
N GLY A 98 14.09 2.00 0.94
CA GLY A 98 13.69 2.06 -0.47
C GLY A 98 12.97 0.79 -0.93
N PRO A 99 11.83 0.91 -1.65
CA PRO A 99 11.17 -0.23 -2.28
C PRO A 99 11.93 -0.72 -3.52
N TYR A 100 11.79 -2.01 -3.83
CA TYR A 100 12.15 -2.63 -5.10
C TYR A 100 10.88 -3.17 -5.75
N GLY A 101 10.32 -2.42 -6.70
CA GLY A 101 9.06 -2.77 -7.37
C GLY A 101 7.81 -2.50 -6.52
N GLY A 102 6.74 -3.24 -6.81
CA GLY A 102 5.44 -3.10 -6.17
C GLY A 102 5.09 -4.23 -5.18
N VAL A 103 3.79 -4.50 -5.05
CA VAL A 103 3.27 -5.66 -4.32
C VAL A 103 3.13 -6.83 -5.27
N TYR A 104 3.58 -8.01 -4.87
CA TYR A 104 3.58 -9.20 -5.73
C TYR A 104 2.75 -10.33 -5.15
N TRP A 105 2.24 -11.17 -6.05
CA TRP A 105 1.76 -12.52 -5.79
C TRP A 105 2.58 -13.50 -6.63
N GLY A 106 3.37 -14.37 -6.00
CA GLY A 106 4.34 -15.19 -6.73
C GLY A 106 5.23 -14.36 -7.67
N ARG A 107 5.10 -14.53 -8.99
CA ARG A 107 5.86 -13.73 -9.97
C ARG A 107 5.07 -12.57 -10.61
N GLY A 108 3.80 -12.40 -10.24
CA GLY A 108 2.94 -11.37 -10.81
C GLY A 108 2.86 -10.15 -9.92
N GLU A 109 3.12 -8.96 -10.47
CA GLU A 109 2.88 -7.70 -9.77
C GLU A 109 1.38 -7.39 -9.68
N ILE A 110 0.93 -6.89 -8.53
CA ILE A 110 -0.44 -6.50 -8.25
C ILE A 110 -0.62 -5.00 -8.49
N TYR A 111 -1.21 -4.66 -9.62
CA TYR A 111 -1.68 -3.31 -9.92
C TYR A 111 -2.97 -3.37 -10.75
N PHE A 112 -3.66 -2.24 -10.91
CA PHE A 112 -4.99 -2.20 -11.53
C PHE A 112 -5.06 -2.81 -12.94
N GLY A 113 -3.95 -2.78 -13.69
CA GLY A 113 -3.86 -3.29 -15.06
C GLY A 113 -3.48 -4.77 -15.16
N THR A 114 -3.07 -5.43 -14.07
CA THR A 114 -2.72 -6.85 -14.10
C THR A 114 -3.95 -7.68 -14.44
N LYS A 115 -3.81 -8.66 -15.34
CA LYS A 115 -4.88 -9.63 -15.65
C LYS A 115 -4.70 -10.87 -14.78
N ASP A 116 -5.77 -11.40 -14.19
CA ASP A 116 -5.69 -12.53 -13.22
C ASP A 116 -5.01 -13.75 -13.81
N LYS A 117 -5.33 -14.06 -15.08
CA LYS A 117 -4.74 -15.18 -15.83
C LYS A 117 -3.22 -15.09 -16.01
N ASN A 118 -2.62 -13.92 -15.77
CA ASN A 118 -1.17 -13.73 -15.85
C ASN A 118 -0.48 -14.04 -14.51
N ILE A 119 -1.24 -14.28 -13.43
CA ILE A 119 -0.71 -14.61 -12.10
C ILE A 119 -1.05 -16.07 -11.78
N LEU A 120 -0.03 -16.93 -11.83
CA LEU A 120 -0.19 -18.36 -11.58
C LEU A 120 -0.72 -18.62 -10.16
N GLY A 121 -1.74 -19.48 -10.06
CA GLY A 121 -2.35 -19.89 -8.78
C GLY A 121 -3.22 -18.84 -8.09
N TYR A 122 -3.37 -17.65 -8.68
CA TYR A 122 -4.13 -16.55 -8.08
C TYR A 122 -5.62 -16.85 -7.96
N ALA A 123 -6.26 -17.22 -9.08
CA ALA A 123 -7.71 -17.48 -9.13
C ALA A 123 -8.13 -18.60 -8.15
N ASP A 124 -7.33 -19.66 -8.05
CA ASP A 124 -7.59 -20.76 -7.12
C ASP A 124 -7.52 -20.30 -5.66
N ALA A 125 -6.54 -19.45 -5.33
CA ALA A 125 -6.40 -18.94 -3.97
C ALA A 125 -7.52 -17.95 -3.60
N ILE A 126 -7.92 -17.07 -4.52
CA ILE A 126 -9.09 -16.20 -4.31
C ILE A 126 -10.36 -17.02 -4.08
N THR A 127 -10.53 -18.12 -4.81
CA THR A 127 -11.66 -19.05 -4.63
C THR A 127 -11.64 -19.75 -3.28
N LYS A 128 -10.45 -20.13 -2.77
CA LYS A 128 -10.29 -20.72 -1.44
C LYS A 128 -10.61 -19.73 -0.32
N GLY A 129 -10.43 -18.43 -0.56
CA GLY A 129 -10.68 -17.38 0.40
C GLY A 129 -9.44 -17.02 1.25
N PRO A 130 -9.59 -16.04 2.15
CA PRO A 130 -8.48 -15.48 2.92
C PRO A 130 -7.95 -16.43 4.03
N PRO A 131 -6.73 -16.21 4.54
CA PRO A 131 -5.85 -15.07 4.26
C PRO A 131 -5.10 -15.20 2.94
N PHE A 132 -5.00 -14.07 2.24
CA PHE A 132 -4.19 -13.94 1.02
C PHE A 132 -2.79 -13.51 1.40
N ILE A 133 -1.77 -14.14 0.78
CA ILE A 133 -0.36 -13.87 1.06
C ILE A 133 0.26 -13.19 -0.15
N TYR A 134 0.91 -12.07 0.11
CA TYR A 134 1.61 -11.26 -0.87
C TYR A 134 3.04 -11.02 -0.39
N GLN A 135 3.89 -10.55 -1.28
CA GLN A 135 5.26 -10.19 -0.94
C GLN A 135 5.67 -8.85 -1.53
N VAL A 136 6.54 -8.15 -0.81
CA VAL A 136 7.23 -6.93 -1.27
C VAL A 136 8.73 -7.09 -1.09
N TYR A 137 9.49 -6.32 -1.86
CA TYR A 137 10.95 -6.31 -1.80
C TYR A 137 11.42 -4.91 -1.41
N VAL A 138 12.37 -4.85 -0.49
CA VAL A 138 12.99 -3.60 -0.05
C VAL A 138 14.49 -3.73 0.02
N GLN A 139 15.19 -2.60 0.06
CA GLN A 139 16.59 -2.57 0.51
C GLN A 139 16.73 -3.38 1.80
N LYS A 140 17.86 -4.09 1.93
CA LYS A 140 18.13 -4.93 3.10
C LYS A 140 17.81 -4.20 4.40
N LEU A 141 16.93 -4.79 5.20
CA LEU A 141 16.57 -4.26 6.50
C LEU A 141 17.76 -4.37 7.47
N PRO A 142 17.94 -3.40 8.36
CA PRO A 142 18.98 -3.47 9.38
C PRO A 142 18.71 -4.66 10.31
N ALA A 143 19.72 -5.49 10.56
CA ALA A 143 19.58 -6.64 11.45
C ALA A 143 19.21 -6.25 12.90
N ASN A 144 19.68 -5.08 13.35
CA ASN A 144 19.50 -4.59 14.72
C ASN A 144 18.97 -3.14 14.70
N SER A 145 17.69 -2.94 14.40
CA SER A 145 17.08 -1.61 14.50
C SER A 145 16.81 -1.25 15.96
N VAL A 146 17.24 -0.06 16.40
CA VAL A 146 16.99 0.47 17.75
C VAL A 146 15.49 0.60 18.02
N ASP A 147 14.74 1.05 17.01
CA ASP A 147 13.29 1.19 17.04
C ASP A 147 12.60 0.13 16.18
N PRO A 148 11.39 -0.33 16.53
CA PRO A 148 10.65 -1.28 15.72
C PRO A 148 10.35 -0.69 14.33
N MET A 149 10.50 -1.53 13.31
CA MET A 149 10.12 -1.20 11.95
C MET A 149 8.69 -1.62 11.64
N CYS A 150 8.02 -0.86 10.79
CA CYS A 150 6.65 -1.07 10.39
C CYS A 150 6.52 -1.09 8.86
N PHE A 151 5.54 -1.87 8.41
CA PHE A 151 5.06 -1.98 7.04
C PHE A 151 3.63 -1.44 6.95
N THR A 152 3.28 -0.87 5.82
CA THR A 152 1.93 -0.38 5.53
C THR A 152 1.71 -0.35 4.03
N LEU A 153 0.51 -0.71 3.58
CA LEU A 153 0.11 -0.48 2.21
C LEU A 153 -0.29 0.98 2.03
N SER A 154 0.13 1.54 0.91
CA SER A 154 -0.23 2.88 0.46
C SER A 154 -0.67 2.83 -0.99
N GLY A 155 -1.19 3.94 -1.51
CA GLY A 155 -1.53 4.02 -2.92
C GLY A 155 -2.58 5.06 -3.20
N GLY A 156 -3.02 5.09 -4.43
CA GLY A 156 -4.05 6.02 -4.88
C GLY A 156 -4.17 6.07 -6.38
N ASN A 157 -4.98 7.01 -6.85
CA ASN A 157 -5.11 7.36 -8.27
C ASN A 157 -5.06 8.87 -8.48
N MET A 158 -4.97 9.26 -9.75
CA MET A 158 -5.00 10.66 -10.18
C MET A 158 -6.35 11.35 -9.85
N MET A 159 -7.43 10.59 -9.63
CA MET A 159 -8.75 11.12 -9.26
C MET A 159 -8.90 11.40 -7.76
N GLY A 160 -7.79 11.43 -7.00
CA GLY A 160 -7.76 11.82 -5.58
C GLY A 160 -8.11 10.70 -4.61
N GLY A 161 -8.29 9.47 -5.09
CA GLY A 161 -8.50 8.32 -4.23
C GLY A 161 -7.21 7.89 -3.52
N LYS A 162 -7.34 7.43 -2.27
CA LYS A 162 -6.20 7.11 -1.40
C LYS A 162 -6.37 5.74 -0.75
N LEU A 163 -5.33 4.93 -0.85
CA LEU A 163 -5.19 3.67 -0.13
C LEU A 163 -4.23 3.85 1.05
N ARG A 164 -4.66 3.40 2.22
CA ARG A 164 -3.80 3.31 3.39
C ARG A 164 -4.29 2.22 4.32
N SER A 165 -3.43 1.26 4.65
CA SER A 165 -3.76 0.19 5.59
C SER A 165 -3.51 0.57 7.05
N ASN A 166 -3.69 -0.38 7.97
CA ASN A 166 -3.02 -0.32 9.28
C ASN A 166 -1.50 -0.38 9.11
N ASP A 167 -0.77 0.05 10.13
CA ASP A 167 0.67 -0.15 10.23
C ASP A 167 0.90 -1.52 10.92
N ALA A 168 1.75 -2.36 10.33
CA ALA A 168 2.07 -3.71 10.81
C ALA A 168 3.54 -3.78 11.20
N VAL A 169 3.82 -4.22 12.43
CA VAL A 169 5.20 -4.37 12.92
C VAL A 169 5.91 -5.47 12.14
N ILE A 170 7.14 -5.20 11.71
CA ILE A 170 8.02 -6.14 11.03
C ILE A 170 8.79 -6.92 12.11
N PRO A 171 8.73 -8.27 12.11
CA PRO A 171 9.42 -9.09 13.10
C PRO A 171 10.92 -9.24 12.73
N ILE A 172 11.67 -8.16 12.85
CA ILE A 172 13.13 -8.18 12.72
C ILE A 172 13.71 -8.56 14.08
N GLY A 173 14.71 -9.45 14.10
CA GLY A 173 15.30 -10.00 15.32
C GLY A 173 15.59 -8.96 16.40
N ARG A 174 15.29 -9.31 17.65
CA ARG A 174 15.83 -8.64 18.83
C ARG A 174 16.98 -9.45 19.38
#